data_AF-A0A814WRB0-F1
#
_entry.id   AF-A0A814WRB0-F1
#
_cell.length_a   1.000
_cell.length_b   1.000
_cell.length_c   1.000
_cell.angle_alpha   90.00
_cell.angle_beta   90.00
_cell.angle_gamma   90.00
#
_symmetry.space_group_name_H-M   'P 1'
#
loop_
_entity.id
_entity.type
_entity.pdbx_description
1 polymer ?
#
loop_
_entity_poly.entity_id
_entity_poly.type
_entity_poly.pdbx_seq_one_letter_code
_entity_poly.pdbx_strand_id
1 'polypeptide(L)'
;MRGLCSVNSTVWSACSRICDGGTRERTNLCFMNNRRAPCKSCNIQDNEVEKCNIWPCPKCRVEVDVGILLDSSSSIKEWTVVVNATSEFVSVLKNQNVSVLFGVVLYANRPQIFRRFNQPVTIEDIRRLAHISGGTQTDLGLITMKQDIFKEKNGDRKRVKNVCVVFTDGESNDRKATVSAASSLKAENVEIYTVGVEKANMEELEAISTSKKHVFFTHEIRDLTQALYGTLKAICPDA
;
A
#
# COMPACT_ATOMS: atom_id res chain seq x y z
N MET A 1 -2.66 34.64 38.19
CA MET A 1 -2.28 33.22 38.05
C MET A 1 -2.56 32.82 36.60
N ARG A 2 -1.55 32.39 35.83
CA ARG A 2 -1.80 31.82 34.50
C ARG A 2 -2.53 30.49 34.71
N GLY A 3 -3.67 30.30 34.05
CA GLY A 3 -4.42 29.05 34.12
C GLY A 3 -3.56 27.87 33.65
N LEU A 4 -3.85 26.68 34.15
CA LEU A 4 -3.16 25.46 33.74
C LEU A 4 -3.60 25.08 32.32
N CYS A 5 -2.63 25.00 31.42
CA CYS A 5 -2.79 24.51 30.05
C CYS A 5 -2.45 23.03 29.96
N SER A 6 -3.31 22.26 29.29
CA SER A 6 -2.99 20.91 28.85
C SER A 6 -3.40 20.72 27.39
N VAL A 7 -2.68 19.83 26.69
CA VAL A 7 -2.92 19.51 25.28
C VAL A 7 -2.94 18.01 25.10
N ASN A 8 -3.90 17.53 24.31
CA ASN A 8 -3.97 16.18 23.83
C ASN A 8 -3.94 16.21 22.29
N SER A 9 -2.96 15.56 21.67
CA SER A 9 -2.78 15.56 20.22
C SER A 9 -3.35 14.29 19.61
N THR A 10 -4.00 14.38 18.45
CA THR A 10 -4.32 13.20 17.65
C THR A 10 -3.04 12.50 17.21
N VAL A 11 -3.15 11.22 16.84
CA VAL A 11 -2.09 10.54 16.10
C VAL A 11 -1.81 11.25 14.77
N TRP A 12 -0.58 11.18 14.30
CA TRP A 12 -0.18 11.72 13.01
C TRP A 12 -0.95 11.06 11.85
N SER A 13 -1.19 11.79 10.77
CA SER A 13 -1.67 11.23 9.50
C SER A 13 -0.61 10.34 8.85
N ALA A 14 -1.00 9.59 7.82
CA ALA A 14 -0.03 9.03 6.89
C ALA A 14 0.79 10.15 6.22
N CYS A 15 2.02 9.83 5.84
CA CYS A 15 2.83 10.76 5.06
C CYS A 15 2.20 11.00 3.68
N SER A 16 2.20 12.25 3.21
CA SER A 16 1.61 12.63 1.92
C SER A 16 2.37 12.11 0.69
N ARG A 17 3.62 11.65 0.87
CA ARG A 17 4.50 11.10 -0.17
C ARG A 17 5.22 9.86 0.33
N ILE A 18 5.60 8.96 -0.59
CA ILE A 18 6.44 7.79 -0.27
C ILE A 18 7.93 8.16 -0.18
N CYS A 19 8.37 9.16 -0.94
CA CYS A 19 9.76 9.62 -1.05
C CYS A 19 9.81 11.05 -1.62
N ASP A 20 11.00 11.61 -1.77
CA ASP A 20 11.30 13.00 -2.21
C ASP A 20 10.71 14.10 -1.31
N GLY A 21 10.36 13.76 -0.06
CA GLY A 21 9.83 14.70 0.92
C GLY A 21 8.31 14.87 0.84
N GLY A 22 7.63 14.41 1.89
CA GLY A 22 6.23 14.66 2.16
C GLY A 22 6.01 15.37 3.49
N THR A 23 4.75 15.49 3.86
CA THR A 23 4.29 16.04 5.13
C THR A 23 3.27 15.11 5.76
N ARG A 24 3.21 15.11 7.10
CA ARG A 24 2.11 14.53 7.87
C ARG A 24 1.59 15.54 8.87
N GLU A 25 0.33 15.40 9.22
CA GLU A 25 -0.40 16.38 10.01
C GLU A 25 -1.07 15.74 11.22
N ARG A 26 -1.23 16.50 12.31
CA ARG A 26 -2.05 16.12 13.47
C ARG A 26 -2.76 17.33 14.05
N THR A 27 -3.83 17.08 14.78
CA THR A 27 -4.63 18.13 15.42
C THR A 27 -4.46 18.10 16.93
N ASN A 28 -4.35 19.28 17.53
CA ASN A 28 -4.25 19.48 18.96
C ASN A 28 -5.61 19.81 19.58
N LEU A 29 -5.94 19.13 20.67
CA LEU A 29 -7.09 19.43 21.52
C LEU A 29 -6.57 20.08 22.81
N CYS A 30 -6.82 21.38 22.94
CA CYS A 30 -6.30 22.18 24.05
C CYS A 30 -7.35 22.44 25.13
N PHE A 31 -6.87 22.48 26.38
CA PHE A 31 -7.70 22.68 27.55
C PHE A 31 -7.09 23.77 28.44
N MET A 32 -7.94 24.71 28.85
CA MET A 32 -7.61 25.75 29.82
C MET A 32 -8.37 25.45 31.11
N ASN A 33 -7.66 25.26 32.21
CA ASN A 33 -8.26 24.89 33.50
C ASN A 33 -9.25 23.71 33.37
N ASN A 34 -8.81 22.66 32.65
CA ASN A 34 -9.57 21.44 32.37
C ASN A 34 -10.86 21.63 31.53
N ARG A 35 -11.03 22.77 30.85
CA ARG A 35 -12.13 23.01 29.90
C ARG A 35 -11.58 23.17 28.49
N ARG A 36 -12.25 22.57 27.50
CA ARG A 36 -11.87 22.69 26.09
C ARG A 36 -11.82 24.16 25.70
N ALA A 37 -10.71 24.58 25.10
CA ALA A 37 -10.46 25.95 24.70
C ALA A 37 -9.69 25.99 23.35
N PRO A 38 -9.73 27.10 22.61
CA PRO A 38 -8.89 27.27 21.42
C PRO A 38 -7.41 27.12 21.79
N CYS A 39 -6.60 26.43 20.97
CA CYS A 39 -5.19 26.17 21.28
C CYS A 39 -4.34 27.44 21.40
N LYS A 40 -4.75 28.51 20.71
CA LYS A 40 -4.19 29.85 20.86
C LYS A 40 -4.19 30.35 22.31
N SER A 41 -5.17 29.93 23.13
CA SER A 41 -5.23 30.27 24.56
C SER A 41 -4.05 29.70 25.36
N CYS A 42 -3.43 28.64 24.84
CA CYS A 42 -2.23 28.00 25.38
C CYS A 42 -0.95 28.35 24.60
N ASN A 43 -1.00 29.31 23.67
CA ASN A 43 0.09 29.61 22.73
C ASN A 43 0.53 28.40 21.90
N ILE A 44 -0.40 27.49 21.59
CA ILE A 44 -0.17 26.28 20.80
C ILE A 44 -0.98 26.38 19.50
N GLN A 45 -0.48 25.80 18.41
CA GLN A 45 -1.20 25.73 17.14
C GLN A 45 -2.27 24.64 17.18
N ASP A 46 -3.42 24.88 16.54
CA ASP A 46 -4.49 23.87 16.46
C ASP A 46 -4.09 22.66 15.60
N ASN A 47 -3.23 22.86 14.60
CA ASN A 47 -2.67 21.78 13.78
C ASN A 47 -1.15 21.88 13.76
N GLU A 48 -0.51 20.71 13.71
CA GLU A 48 0.93 20.58 13.52
C GLU A 48 1.20 19.87 12.21
N VAL A 49 2.26 20.29 11.52
CA VAL A 49 2.73 19.69 10.27
C VAL A 49 4.21 19.39 10.41
N GLU A 50 4.62 18.19 10.05
CA GLU A 50 6.03 17.84 10.01
C GLU A 50 6.43 17.16 8.70
N LYS A 51 7.71 17.28 8.34
CA LYS A 51 8.27 16.62 7.16
C LYS A 51 8.44 15.13 7.43
N CYS A 52 8.17 14.32 6.42
CA CYS A 52 8.35 12.87 6.45
C CYS A 52 8.88 12.38 5.10
N ASN A 53 9.41 11.14 5.05
CA ASN A 53 9.86 10.48 3.83
C ASN A 53 10.79 11.36 2.95
N ILE A 54 11.79 11.99 3.58
CA ILE A 54 12.72 12.94 2.95
C ILE A 54 13.80 12.28 2.08
N TRP A 55 13.81 10.95 2.01
CA TRP A 55 14.74 10.16 1.22
C TRP A 55 14.40 10.24 -0.28
N PRO A 56 15.39 10.17 -1.18
CA PRO A 56 15.13 10.20 -2.61
C PRO A 56 14.32 8.97 -3.07
N CYS A 57 13.47 9.16 -4.07
CA CYS A 57 12.76 8.07 -4.72
C CYS A 57 13.71 7.14 -5.49
N PRO A 58 13.54 5.80 -5.41
CA PRO A 58 14.33 4.86 -6.18
C PRO A 58 14.09 5.01 -7.69
N LYS A 59 15.12 4.74 -8.50
CA LYS A 59 15.04 4.84 -9.96
C LYS A 59 15.02 3.47 -10.62
N CYS A 60 13.97 3.20 -11.37
CA CYS A 60 13.83 1.97 -12.15
C CYS A 60 14.69 2.04 -13.41
N ARG A 61 15.45 0.96 -13.69
CA ARG A 61 16.36 0.86 -14.84
C ARG A 61 15.87 -0.07 -15.94
N VAL A 62 14.90 -0.92 -15.63
CA VAL A 62 14.29 -1.88 -16.54
C VAL A 62 12.79 -1.67 -16.55
N GLU A 63 12.17 -2.00 -17.67
CA GLU A 63 10.71 -2.05 -17.76
C GLU A 63 10.16 -3.11 -16.80
N VAL A 64 8.97 -2.84 -16.25
CA VAL A 64 8.32 -3.73 -15.29
C VAL A 64 6.80 -3.70 -15.48
N ASP A 65 6.16 -4.87 -15.42
CA ASP A 65 4.71 -5.00 -15.37
C ASP A 65 4.32 -5.32 -13.92
N VAL A 66 3.59 -4.39 -13.32
CA VAL A 66 3.28 -4.36 -11.88
C VAL A 66 1.81 -4.72 -11.68
N GLY A 67 1.59 -5.95 -11.22
CA GLY A 67 0.30 -6.38 -10.71
C GLY A 67 0.13 -5.93 -9.26
N ILE A 68 -0.95 -5.20 -8.95
CA ILE A 68 -1.30 -4.77 -7.59
C ILE A 68 -2.53 -5.56 -7.15
N LEU A 69 -2.37 -6.33 -6.07
CA LEU A 69 -3.44 -7.09 -5.43
C LEU A 69 -3.77 -6.44 -4.08
N LEU A 70 -4.91 -5.76 -4.00
CA LEU A 70 -5.33 -5.00 -2.82
C LEU A 70 -6.35 -5.79 -2.00
N ASP A 71 -6.04 -6.03 -0.73
CA ASP A 71 -7.04 -6.46 0.24
C ASP A 71 -8.05 -5.33 0.46
N SER A 72 -9.30 -5.61 0.12
CA SER A 72 -10.45 -4.73 0.27
C SER A 72 -11.49 -5.36 1.21
N SER A 73 -11.08 -6.29 2.06
CA SER A 73 -11.90 -6.95 3.07
C SER A 73 -12.34 -6.00 4.18
N SER A 74 -13.21 -6.50 5.06
CA SER A 74 -13.79 -5.71 6.15
C SER A 74 -12.81 -5.39 7.29
N SER A 75 -11.65 -6.05 7.37
CA SER A 75 -10.62 -5.76 8.38
C SER A 75 -9.99 -4.38 8.15
N ILE A 76 -9.80 -4.00 6.88
CA ILE A 76 -9.25 -2.70 6.48
C ILE A 76 -10.23 -1.58 6.84
N LYS A 77 -9.96 -0.84 7.93
CA LYS A 77 -10.83 0.27 8.37
C LYS A 77 -10.50 1.58 7.67
N GLU A 78 -9.23 1.91 7.53
CA GLU A 78 -8.78 3.13 6.85
C GLU A 78 -8.55 2.93 5.35
N TRP A 79 -9.59 2.52 4.60
CA TRP A 79 -9.50 2.30 3.15
C TRP A 79 -8.91 3.49 2.38
N THR A 80 -9.27 4.72 2.76
CA THR A 80 -8.73 5.95 2.16
C THR A 80 -7.19 6.03 2.28
N VAL A 81 -6.60 5.52 3.37
CA VAL A 81 -5.14 5.49 3.54
C VAL A 81 -4.52 4.49 2.55
N VAL A 82 -5.13 3.32 2.37
CA VAL A 82 -4.67 2.29 1.42
C VAL A 82 -4.69 2.81 -0.02
N VAL A 83 -5.80 3.38 -0.47
CA VAL A 83 -5.90 3.89 -1.85
C VAL A 83 -5.00 5.11 -2.08
N ASN A 84 -4.82 5.99 -1.09
CA ASN A 84 -3.90 7.12 -1.21
C ASN A 84 -2.45 6.65 -1.31
N ALA A 85 -2.02 5.73 -0.45
CA ALA A 85 -0.68 5.16 -0.48
C ALA A 85 -0.42 4.40 -1.80
N THR A 86 -1.40 3.62 -2.26
CA THR A 86 -1.34 2.93 -3.57
C THR A 86 -1.27 3.94 -4.72
N SER A 87 -2.00 5.04 -4.65
CA SER A 87 -1.98 6.09 -5.68
C SER A 87 -0.62 6.78 -5.76
N GLU A 88 0.06 7.00 -4.62
CA GLU A 88 1.43 7.52 -4.58
C GLU A 88 2.43 6.49 -5.11
N PHE A 89 2.25 5.20 -4.80
CA PHE A 89 3.11 4.13 -5.33
C PHE A 89 3.04 4.05 -6.86
N VAL A 90 1.82 4.09 -7.41
CA VAL A 90 1.60 4.17 -8.86
C VAL A 90 2.19 5.46 -9.43
N SER A 91 2.02 6.60 -8.77
CA SER A 91 2.59 7.89 -9.19
C SER A 91 4.13 7.83 -9.32
N VAL A 92 4.82 7.30 -8.31
CA VAL A 92 6.28 7.18 -8.32
C VAL A 92 6.77 6.30 -9.47
N LEU A 93 6.09 5.17 -9.72
CA LEU A 93 6.46 4.24 -10.79
C LEU A 93 6.11 4.78 -12.19
N LYS A 94 5.01 5.52 -12.34
CA LYS A 94 4.66 6.17 -13.62
C LYS A 94 5.60 7.30 -14.00
N ASN A 95 6.24 7.94 -13.03
CA ASN A 95 7.20 9.04 -13.25
C ASN A 95 8.63 8.55 -13.54
N GLN A 96 8.82 7.25 -13.76
CA GLN A 96 10.12 6.68 -14.10
C GLN A 96 10.46 6.88 -15.58
N ASN A 97 11.75 6.85 -15.90
CA ASN A 97 12.23 6.92 -17.29
C ASN A 97 12.14 5.58 -18.04
N VAL A 98 11.36 4.63 -17.55
CA VAL A 98 11.14 3.30 -18.12
C VAL A 98 9.65 3.01 -18.17
N SER A 99 9.22 2.17 -19.11
CA SER A 99 7.82 1.82 -19.26
C SER A 99 7.35 0.89 -18.14
N VAL A 100 6.33 1.32 -17.40
CA VAL A 100 5.65 0.54 -16.36
C VAL A 100 4.19 0.36 -16.71
N LEU A 101 3.71 -0.89 -16.74
CA LEU A 101 2.29 -1.21 -16.87
C LEU A 101 1.71 -1.65 -15.54
N PHE A 102 0.41 -1.41 -15.34
CA PHE A 102 -0.29 -1.76 -14.11
C PHE A 102 -1.50 -2.65 -14.38
N GLY A 103 -1.59 -3.73 -13.61
CA GLY A 103 -2.81 -4.50 -13.45
C GLY A 103 -3.27 -4.36 -12.00
N VAL A 104 -4.56 -4.13 -11.76
CA VAL A 104 -5.09 -3.87 -10.42
C VAL A 104 -6.27 -4.79 -10.15
N VAL A 105 -6.16 -5.56 -9.07
CA VAL A 105 -7.20 -6.45 -8.57
C VAL A 105 -7.46 -6.11 -7.11
N LEU A 106 -8.73 -5.98 -6.75
CA LEU A 106 -9.17 -5.89 -5.36
C LEU A 106 -9.70 -7.26 -4.96
N TYR A 107 -9.44 -7.72 -3.74
CA TYR A 107 -10.02 -8.96 -3.24
C TYR A 107 -10.70 -8.76 -1.89
N ALA A 108 -11.75 -9.53 -1.67
CA ALA A 108 -12.44 -9.68 -0.40
C ALA A 108 -13.04 -11.10 -0.39
N ASN A 109 -14.37 -11.24 -0.44
CA ASN A 109 -15.02 -12.53 -0.69
C ASN A 109 -14.77 -13.08 -2.11
N ARG A 110 -14.64 -12.18 -3.09
CA ARG A 110 -14.35 -12.50 -4.49
C ARG A 110 -13.44 -11.43 -5.07
N PRO A 111 -12.47 -11.80 -5.92
CA PRO A 111 -11.61 -10.84 -6.59
C PRO A 111 -12.40 -10.04 -7.64
N GLN A 112 -12.08 -8.75 -7.76
CA GLN A 112 -12.59 -7.83 -8.77
C GLN A 112 -11.41 -7.24 -9.55
N ILE A 113 -11.37 -7.51 -10.85
CA ILE A 113 -10.39 -6.91 -11.75
C ILE A 113 -10.81 -5.48 -12.03
N PHE A 114 -10.03 -4.52 -11.54
CA PHE A 114 -10.25 -3.11 -11.84
C PHE A 114 -9.67 -2.74 -13.21
N ARG A 115 -8.41 -3.13 -13.43
CA ARG A 115 -7.65 -2.86 -14.66
C ARG A 115 -6.71 -4.00 -15.00
N ARG A 116 -6.59 -4.31 -16.28
CA ARG A 116 -5.54 -5.17 -16.86
C ARG A 116 -4.42 -4.32 -17.44
N PHE A 117 -3.28 -4.93 -17.79
CA PHE A 117 -2.11 -4.21 -18.32
C PHE A 117 -2.38 -3.44 -19.61
N ASN A 118 -3.32 -3.91 -20.44
CA ASN A 118 -3.75 -3.22 -21.65
C ASN A 118 -4.76 -2.08 -21.41
N GLN A 119 -5.07 -1.76 -20.16
CA GLN A 119 -5.98 -0.67 -19.80
C GLN A 119 -5.23 0.39 -18.98
N PRO A 120 -5.40 1.69 -19.29
CA PRO A 120 -4.70 2.73 -18.55
C PRO A 120 -5.18 2.80 -17.10
N VAL A 121 -4.22 3.00 -16.18
CA VAL A 121 -4.45 3.28 -14.76
C VAL A 121 -4.01 4.71 -14.49
N THR A 122 -4.91 5.58 -14.03
CA THR A 122 -4.57 6.92 -13.54
C THR A 122 -4.49 6.96 -12.01
N ILE A 123 -3.84 7.98 -11.45
CA ILE A 123 -3.78 8.18 -9.99
C ILE A 123 -5.20 8.39 -9.43
N GLU A 124 -6.04 9.11 -10.17
CA GLU A 124 -7.43 9.37 -9.80
C GLU A 124 -8.31 8.11 -9.89
N ASP A 125 -8.00 7.19 -10.79
CA ASP A 125 -8.67 5.88 -10.84
C ASP A 125 -8.42 5.08 -9.56
N ILE A 126 -7.19 5.08 -9.06
CA ILE A 126 -6.84 4.40 -7.80
C ILE A 126 -7.52 5.06 -6.60
N ARG A 127 -7.53 6.39 -6.52
CA ARG A 127 -8.15 7.13 -5.40
C ARG A 127 -9.66 6.93 -5.31
N ARG A 128 -10.32 6.58 -6.41
CA ARG A 128 -11.77 6.33 -6.49
C ARG A 128 -12.17 4.86 -6.34
N LEU A 129 -11.21 3.96 -6.07
CA LEU A 129 -11.52 2.56 -5.81
C LEU A 129 -12.49 2.43 -4.62
N ALA A 130 -13.60 1.75 -4.82
CA ALA A 130 -14.59 1.52 -3.78
C ALA A 130 -14.15 0.40 -2.83
N HIS A 131 -14.39 0.58 -1.54
CA HIS A 131 -14.17 -0.46 -0.54
C HIS A 131 -15.24 -1.54 -0.68
N ILE A 132 -14.85 -2.75 -1.08
CA ILE A 132 -15.77 -3.87 -1.30
C ILE A 132 -16.34 -4.39 0.02
N SER A 133 -15.50 -4.52 1.05
CA SER A 133 -15.79 -5.20 2.32
C SER A 133 -16.17 -6.69 2.15
N GLY A 134 -15.88 -7.50 3.17
CA GLY A 134 -16.10 -8.96 3.13
C GLY A 134 -15.02 -9.73 3.88
N GLY A 135 -14.89 -11.03 3.60
CA GLY A 135 -13.79 -11.86 4.06
C GLY A 135 -12.51 -11.64 3.26
N THR A 136 -11.49 -12.47 3.53
CA THR A 136 -10.12 -12.29 3.02
C THR A 136 -9.70 -13.52 2.19
N GLN A 137 -10.22 -13.64 0.96
CA GLN A 137 -9.89 -14.75 0.03
C GLN A 137 -8.64 -14.42 -0.80
N THR A 138 -7.48 -14.40 -0.15
CA THR A 138 -6.18 -14.06 -0.77
C THR A 138 -5.79 -15.04 -1.87
N ASP A 139 -6.13 -16.32 -1.71
CA ASP A 139 -5.94 -17.40 -2.68
C ASP A 139 -6.61 -17.07 -4.03
N LEU A 140 -7.87 -16.65 -4.01
CA LEU A 140 -8.62 -16.29 -5.21
C LEU A 140 -8.03 -15.06 -5.89
N GLY A 141 -7.58 -14.08 -5.10
CA GLY A 141 -6.84 -12.92 -5.61
C GLY A 141 -5.60 -13.33 -6.40
N LEU A 142 -4.76 -14.19 -5.82
CA LEU A 142 -3.54 -14.70 -6.47
C LEU A 142 -3.85 -15.54 -7.72
N ILE A 143 -4.92 -16.33 -7.71
CA ILE A 143 -5.40 -17.07 -8.89
C ILE A 143 -5.81 -16.10 -10.00
N THR A 144 -6.53 -15.02 -9.69
CA THR A 144 -6.89 -13.98 -10.66
C THR A 144 -5.67 -13.26 -11.21
N MET A 145 -4.66 -12.97 -10.38
CA MET A 145 -3.40 -12.41 -10.86
C MET A 145 -2.77 -13.30 -11.94
N LYS A 146 -2.71 -14.62 -11.69
CA LYS A 146 -2.17 -15.59 -12.65
C LYS A 146 -3.02 -15.73 -13.92
N GLN A 147 -4.34 -15.83 -13.79
CA GLN A 147 -5.24 -16.21 -14.88
C GLN A 147 -5.66 -15.02 -15.76
N ASP A 148 -5.65 -13.81 -15.21
CA ASP A 148 -6.14 -12.61 -15.88
C ASP A 148 -5.13 -11.48 -15.99
N ILE A 149 -4.29 -11.23 -14.99
CA ILE A 149 -3.37 -10.09 -15.03
C ILE A 149 -2.11 -10.43 -15.82
N PHE A 150 -1.36 -11.45 -15.39
CA PHE A 150 -0.12 -11.90 -16.04
C PHE A 150 -0.42 -12.82 -17.23
N LYS A 151 -1.13 -12.28 -18.22
CA LYS A 151 -1.44 -12.94 -19.49
C LYS A 151 -1.25 -11.99 -20.66
N GLU A 152 -0.55 -12.46 -21.69
CA GLU A 152 -0.24 -11.66 -22.89
C GLU A 152 -1.49 -11.09 -23.57
N LYS A 153 -2.57 -11.89 -23.65
CA LYS A 153 -3.87 -11.44 -24.20
C LYS A 153 -4.47 -10.24 -23.45
N ASN A 154 -4.01 -9.99 -22.23
CA ASN A 154 -4.45 -8.93 -21.33
C ASN A 154 -3.40 -7.82 -21.17
N GLY A 155 -2.36 -7.82 -22.00
CA GLY A 155 -1.35 -6.75 -22.09
C GLY A 155 -0.02 -7.04 -21.41
N ASP A 156 0.13 -8.18 -20.74
CA ASP A 156 1.41 -8.61 -20.14
C ASP A 156 2.49 -8.73 -21.23
N ARG A 157 3.65 -8.10 -21.01
CA ARG A 157 4.68 -8.00 -22.03
C ARG A 157 5.68 -9.15 -21.92
N LYS A 158 5.91 -9.85 -23.03
CA LYS A 158 6.99 -10.85 -23.12
C LYS A 158 8.34 -10.21 -22.77
N ARG A 159 9.13 -10.93 -21.97
CA ARG A 159 10.51 -10.56 -21.59
C ARG A 159 10.63 -9.27 -20.76
N VAL A 160 9.53 -8.78 -20.21
CA VAL A 160 9.51 -7.72 -19.20
C VAL A 160 9.45 -8.36 -17.80
N LYS A 161 10.02 -7.69 -16.79
CA LYS A 161 9.97 -8.20 -15.42
C LYS A 161 8.54 -8.13 -14.89
N ASN A 162 8.01 -9.24 -14.38
CA ASN A 162 6.68 -9.29 -13.78
C ASN A 162 6.78 -9.29 -12.26
N VAL A 163 6.10 -8.34 -11.62
CA VAL A 163 6.02 -8.24 -10.16
C VAL A 163 4.58 -8.17 -9.70
N CYS A 164 4.23 -8.93 -8.67
CA CYS A 164 2.95 -8.87 -7.98
C CYS A 164 3.17 -8.27 -6.59
N VAL A 165 2.52 -7.15 -6.29
CA VAL A 165 2.54 -6.51 -4.97
C VAL A 165 1.21 -6.81 -4.28
N VAL A 166 1.26 -7.59 -3.21
CA VAL A 166 0.09 -8.01 -2.43
C VAL A 166 0.00 -7.16 -1.17
N PHE A 167 -1.10 -6.44 -1.00
CA PHE A 167 -1.43 -5.71 0.23
C PHE A 167 -2.41 -6.53 1.04
N THR A 168 -2.15 -6.70 2.34
CA THR A 168 -3.05 -7.42 3.27
C THR A 168 -2.86 -6.95 4.70
N ASP A 169 -3.95 -6.85 5.46
CA ASP A 169 -3.92 -6.58 6.91
C ASP A 169 -4.26 -7.82 7.77
N GLY A 170 -4.62 -8.92 7.12
CA GLY A 170 -5.19 -10.11 7.76
C GLY A 170 -4.54 -11.41 7.34
N GLU A 171 -4.90 -12.46 8.09
CA GLU A 171 -4.67 -13.86 7.73
C GLU A 171 -5.70 -14.29 6.69
N SER A 172 -5.27 -15.04 5.67
CA SER A 172 -6.21 -15.60 4.71
C SER A 172 -7.15 -16.59 5.37
N ASN A 173 -8.38 -16.66 4.87
CA ASN A 173 -9.35 -17.67 5.28
C ASN A 173 -8.86 -19.12 5.02
N ASP A 174 -8.00 -19.32 4.01
CA ASP A 174 -7.38 -20.61 3.70
C ASP A 174 -5.90 -20.42 3.37
N ARG A 175 -5.05 -20.53 4.40
CA ARG A 175 -3.59 -20.41 4.28
C ARG A 175 -2.99 -21.45 3.32
N LYS A 176 -3.50 -22.68 3.27
CA LYS A 176 -2.95 -23.73 2.40
C LYS A 176 -3.24 -23.43 0.93
N ALA A 177 -4.48 -23.05 0.62
CA ALA A 177 -4.86 -22.63 -0.73
C ALA A 177 -4.06 -21.38 -1.15
N THR A 178 -3.85 -20.45 -0.23
CA THR A 178 -3.11 -19.21 -0.51
C THR A 178 -1.64 -19.48 -0.86
N VAL A 179 -0.95 -20.33 -0.10
CA VAL A 179 0.44 -20.73 -0.39
C VAL A 179 0.53 -21.50 -1.72
N SER A 180 -0.45 -22.35 -2.02
CA SER A 180 -0.53 -23.07 -3.30
C SER A 180 -0.72 -22.11 -4.49
N ALA A 181 -1.64 -21.14 -4.37
CA ALA A 181 -1.88 -20.12 -5.38
C ALA A 181 -0.65 -19.24 -5.62
N ALA A 182 0.02 -18.79 -4.54
CA ALA A 182 1.26 -18.03 -4.63
C ALA A 182 2.37 -18.82 -5.34
N SER A 183 2.52 -20.11 -5.00
CA SER A 183 3.51 -21.00 -5.65
C SER A 183 3.22 -21.17 -7.14
N SER A 184 1.95 -21.30 -7.51
CA SER A 184 1.51 -21.37 -8.90
C SER A 184 1.77 -20.08 -9.68
N LEU A 185 1.64 -18.91 -9.04
CA LEU A 185 1.97 -17.62 -9.64
C LEU A 185 3.49 -17.44 -9.79
N LYS A 186 4.29 -17.81 -8.78
CA LYS A 186 5.76 -17.81 -8.84
C LYS A 186 6.30 -18.67 -9.99
N ALA A 187 5.65 -19.80 -10.27
CA ALA A 187 6.01 -20.68 -11.39
C ALA A 187 5.81 -20.03 -12.78
N GLU A 188 5.04 -18.94 -12.89
CA GLU A 188 4.90 -18.13 -14.12
C GLU A 188 6.00 -17.04 -14.21
N ASN A 189 7.07 -17.15 -13.42
CA ASN A 189 8.17 -16.18 -13.33
C ASN A 189 7.70 -14.78 -12.87
N VAL A 190 6.70 -14.74 -11.99
CA VAL A 190 6.23 -13.52 -11.33
C VAL A 190 6.85 -13.42 -9.94
N GLU A 191 7.53 -12.31 -9.66
CA GLU A 191 8.05 -12.04 -8.31
C GLU A 191 6.95 -11.48 -7.42
N ILE A 192 6.67 -12.14 -6.30
CA ILE A 192 5.68 -11.69 -5.31
C ILE A 192 6.37 -10.91 -4.20
N TYR A 193 5.88 -9.70 -3.99
CA TYR A 193 6.20 -8.79 -2.89
C TYR A 193 4.97 -8.67 -2.01
N THR A 194 5.15 -8.69 -0.70
CA THR A 194 4.04 -8.53 0.25
C THR A 194 4.21 -7.26 1.07
N VAL A 195 3.09 -6.58 1.26
CA VAL A 195 2.95 -5.37 2.06
C VAL A 195 1.91 -5.67 3.13
N GLY A 196 2.38 -6.17 4.26
CA GLY A 196 1.57 -6.46 5.44
C GLY A 196 1.36 -5.22 6.31
N VAL A 197 0.20 -5.14 6.95
CA VAL A 197 -0.12 -4.04 7.87
C VAL A 197 -0.84 -4.56 9.11
N GLU A 198 -0.67 -3.87 10.24
CA GLU A 198 -1.35 -4.13 11.52
C GLU A 198 -1.21 -5.57 12.02
N LYS A 199 -2.20 -6.42 11.75
CA LYS A 199 -2.31 -7.79 12.27
C LYS A 199 -1.98 -8.85 11.22
N ALA A 200 -1.43 -8.44 10.07
CA ALA A 200 -1.06 -9.38 9.01
C ALA A 200 -0.12 -10.48 9.53
N ASN A 201 -0.41 -11.72 9.17
CA ASN A 201 0.34 -12.88 9.64
C ASN A 201 1.70 -12.97 8.92
N MET A 202 2.78 -12.64 9.63
CA MET A 202 4.13 -12.61 9.07
C MET A 202 4.56 -13.93 8.41
N GLU A 203 4.20 -15.08 8.99
CA GLU A 203 4.55 -16.37 8.40
C GLU A 203 3.80 -16.62 7.09
N GLU A 204 2.57 -16.13 6.96
CA GLU A 204 1.82 -16.19 5.72
C GLU A 204 2.43 -15.27 4.65
N LEU A 205 2.76 -14.03 5.02
CA LEU A 205 3.45 -13.07 4.12
C LEU A 205 4.75 -13.65 3.57
N GLU A 206 5.56 -14.26 4.44
CA GLU A 206 6.79 -14.95 4.04
C GLU A 206 6.53 -16.14 3.12
N ALA A 207 5.48 -16.93 3.39
CA ALA A 207 5.17 -18.13 2.60
C ALA A 207 4.70 -17.79 1.17
N ILE A 208 3.98 -16.68 1.00
CA ILE A 208 3.48 -16.27 -0.32
C ILE A 208 4.52 -15.47 -1.12
N SER A 209 5.39 -14.71 -0.44
CA SER A 209 6.45 -13.93 -1.09
C SER A 209 7.43 -14.80 -1.87
N THR A 210 8.10 -14.24 -2.87
CA THR A 210 9.18 -14.95 -3.61
C THR A 210 10.45 -15.08 -2.77
N SER A 211 10.71 -14.12 -1.89
CA SER A 211 11.87 -14.09 -0.98
C SER A 211 11.46 -13.43 0.32
N LYS A 212 12.10 -13.81 1.43
CA LYS A 212 11.92 -13.12 2.73
C LYS A 212 12.28 -11.63 2.67
N LYS A 213 13.17 -11.25 1.74
CA LYS A 213 13.54 -9.84 1.48
C LYS A 213 12.43 -9.05 0.78
N HIS A 214 11.41 -9.72 0.27
CA HIS A 214 10.28 -9.09 -0.43
C HIS A 214 9.06 -8.92 0.49
N VAL A 215 9.24 -9.16 1.79
CA VAL A 215 8.23 -8.93 2.82
C VAL A 215 8.46 -7.56 3.44
N PHE A 216 7.46 -6.71 3.31
CA PHE A 216 7.42 -5.39 3.94
C PHE A 216 6.23 -5.37 4.88
N PHE A 217 6.44 -4.83 6.08
CA PHE A 217 5.42 -4.85 7.12
C PHE A 217 5.46 -3.56 7.93
N THR A 218 4.29 -3.10 8.35
CA THR A 218 4.14 -2.00 9.30
C THR A 218 3.07 -2.32 10.34
N HIS A 219 3.27 -1.88 11.58
CA HIS A 219 2.27 -2.07 12.64
C HIS A 219 1.09 -1.11 12.53
N GLU A 220 1.26 0.01 11.81
CA GLU A 220 0.27 1.07 11.68
C GLU A 220 -0.04 1.29 10.20
N ILE A 221 -1.32 1.33 9.83
CA ILE A 221 -1.76 1.57 8.44
C ILE A 221 -1.30 2.92 7.88
N ARG A 222 -1.04 3.88 8.77
CA ARG A 222 -0.55 5.22 8.40
C ARG A 222 0.90 5.20 7.94
N ASP A 223 1.66 4.19 8.34
CA ASP A 223 3.05 4.00 7.95
C ASP A 223 3.19 3.12 6.69
N LEU A 224 2.08 2.83 6.00
CA LEU A 224 2.07 2.06 4.74
C LEU A 224 3.00 2.66 3.66
N THR A 225 3.16 3.98 3.65
CA THR A 225 4.11 4.66 2.75
C THR A 225 5.57 4.24 2.98
N GLN A 226 5.95 3.91 4.23
CA GLN A 226 7.29 3.42 4.54
C GLN A 226 7.51 1.99 4.03
N ALA A 227 6.52 1.11 4.21
CA ALA A 227 6.56 -0.24 3.66
C ALA A 227 6.67 -0.21 2.13
N LEU A 228 5.89 0.66 1.48
CA LEU A 228 5.95 0.86 0.03
C LEU A 228 7.26 1.46 -0.46
N TYR A 229 7.92 2.31 0.33
CA TYR A 229 9.28 2.77 0.00
C TYR A 229 10.25 1.58 -0.09
N GLY A 230 10.19 0.65 0.87
CA GLY A 230 10.97 -0.58 0.83
C GLY A 230 10.65 -1.43 -0.41
N THR A 231 9.36 -1.56 -0.75
CA THR A 231 8.91 -2.26 -1.96
C THR A 231 9.46 -1.62 -3.24
N LEU A 232 9.40 -0.29 -3.36
CA LEU A 232 9.96 0.45 -4.49
C LEU A 232 11.46 0.21 -4.63
N LYS A 233 12.22 0.24 -3.52
CA LYS A 233 13.66 -0.04 -3.54
C LYS A 233 13.96 -1.46 -4.00
N ALA A 234 13.12 -2.43 -3.68
CA ALA A 234 13.33 -3.81 -4.08
C ALA A 234 12.94 -4.06 -5.55
N ILE A 235 11.87 -3.43 -6.04
CA ILE A 235 11.47 -3.50 -7.45
C ILE A 235 12.48 -2.76 -8.34
N CYS A 236 12.98 -1.62 -7.86
CA CYS A 236 13.87 -0.71 -8.57
C CYS A 236 15.16 -0.47 -7.77
N PRO A 237 16.06 -1.47 -7.70
CA PRO A 237 17.28 -1.37 -6.92
C PRO A 237 18.24 -0.33 -7.48
N ASP A 238 18.84 0.44 -6.58
CA ASP A 238 20.02 1.25 -6.86
C ASP A 238 21.17 0.29 -7.20
N ALA A 239 21.88 0.51 -8.32
CA ALA A 239 22.99 -0.37 -8.72
C ALA A 239 24.23 -0.22 -7.84
#